data_AF-A0A966HWJ3-F1
#
_entry.id   AF-A0A966HWJ3-F1
#
_cell.length_a   1.000
_cell.length_b   1.000
_cell.length_c   1.000
_cell.angle_alpha   90.00
_cell.angle_beta   90.00
_cell.angle_gamma   90.00
#
_symmetry.space_group_name_H-M   'P 1'
#
loop_
_entity.id
_entity.type
_entity.pdbx_description
1 polymer ?
#
loop_
_entity_poly.entity_id
_entity_poly.type
_entity_poly.pdbx_seq_one_letter_code
_entity_poly.pdbx_strand_id
1 'polypeptide(L)'
;MNNDIKFSRYNFDVVVIGAGGAGLRAAVEARQAGLRVAIICKSLFGKAHTVMAEGGAAAAMGNVNDNDGWKVHFRDTMRGGKFLNNWR
;
A
#
# COMPACT_ATOMS: atom_id res chain seq x y z
N MET A 1 -11.96 -40.01 5.31
CA MET A 1 -11.70 -38.61 5.73
C MET A 1 -12.79 -37.76 5.10
N ASN A 2 -13.75 -37.29 5.90
CA ASN A 2 -14.92 -36.54 5.41
C ASN A 2 -14.46 -35.22 4.79
N ASN A 3 -14.76 -35.05 3.51
CA ASN A 3 -14.29 -33.93 2.70
C ASN A 3 -15.41 -32.90 2.45
N ASP A 4 -16.33 -32.74 3.40
CA ASP A 4 -17.46 -31.82 3.30
C ASP A 4 -17.06 -30.39 3.69
N ILE A 5 -16.08 -29.83 2.98
CA ILE A 5 -15.76 -28.40 3.10
C ILE A 5 -16.86 -27.61 2.40
N LYS A 6 -17.75 -26.99 3.19
CA LYS A 6 -18.76 -26.07 2.66
C LYS A 6 -18.12 -24.72 2.32
N PHE A 7 -18.26 -24.28 1.08
CA PHE A 7 -17.78 -22.97 0.62
C PHE A 7 -18.94 -21.97 0.54
N SER A 8 -18.68 -20.72 0.93
CA SER A 8 -19.58 -19.59 0.70
C SER A 8 -18.99 -18.69 -0.38
N ARG A 9 -19.83 -18.18 -1.28
CA ARG A 9 -19.42 -17.28 -2.38
C ARG A 9 -19.94 -15.88 -2.11
N TYR A 10 -19.09 -14.88 -2.33
CA TYR A 10 -19.42 -13.47 -2.18
C TYR A 10 -18.93 -12.72 -3.42
N ASN A 11 -19.76 -11.82 -3.94
CA ASN A 11 -19.40 -10.98 -5.09
C ASN A 11 -18.90 -9.62 -4.61
N PHE A 12 -17.79 -9.16 -5.20
CA PHE A 12 -17.16 -7.87 -4.97
C PHE A 12 -16.51 -7.41 -6.28
N ASP A 13 -16.42 -6.10 -6.50
CA ASP A 13 -15.76 -5.54 -7.67
C ASP A 13 -14.24 -5.54 -7.50
N VAL A 14 -13.78 -5.34 -6.25
CA VAL A 14 -12.36 -5.34 -5.89
C VAL A 14 -12.14 -6.16 -4.61
N VAL A 15 -11.13 -7.03 -4.61
CA VAL A 15 -10.69 -7.77 -3.44
C VAL A 15 -9.25 -7.36 -3.10
N VAL A 16 -9.07 -6.73 -1.95
CA VAL A 16 -7.76 -6.33 -1.42
C VAL A 16 -7.31 -7.37 -0.40
N ILE A 17 -6.17 -8.00 -0.67
CA ILE A 17 -5.55 -8.97 0.24
C ILE A 17 -4.41 -8.27 0.98
N GLY A 18 -4.64 -7.96 2.25
CA GLY A 18 -3.72 -7.25 3.13
C GLY A 18 -4.29 -5.93 3.64
N ALA A 19 -4.35 -5.77 4.97
CA ALA A 19 -4.83 -4.55 5.65
C ALA A 19 -3.67 -3.68 6.19
N GLY A 20 -2.56 -3.61 5.45
CA GLY A 20 -1.48 -2.65 5.71
C GLY A 20 -1.73 -1.29 5.03
N GLY A 21 -0.79 -0.36 5.15
CA GLY A 21 -0.96 0.99 4.60
C GLY A 21 -1.31 1.01 3.10
N ALA A 22 -0.61 0.21 2.29
CA ALA A 22 -0.88 0.11 0.85
C ALA A 22 -2.28 -0.45 0.53
N GLY A 23 -2.66 -1.57 1.16
CA GLY A 23 -3.95 -2.19 0.94
C GLY A 23 -5.13 -1.31 1.38
N LEU A 24 -5.00 -0.64 2.53
CA LEU A 24 -6.02 0.29 3.00
C LEU A 24 -6.14 1.52 2.11
N ARG A 25 -5.04 2.11 1.61
CA ARG A 25 -5.12 3.21 0.63
C ARG A 25 -5.83 2.75 -0.64
N ALA A 26 -5.45 1.59 -1.19
CA ALA A 26 -6.11 1.03 -2.38
C ALA A 26 -7.61 0.78 -2.16
N ALA A 27 -7.99 0.26 -1.00
CA ALA A 27 -9.39 0.04 -0.66
C ALA A 27 -10.19 1.34 -0.54
N VAL A 28 -9.59 2.40 0.02
CA VAL A 28 -10.22 3.73 0.09
C VAL A 28 -10.44 4.30 -1.31
N GLU A 29 -9.43 4.28 -2.19
CA GLU A 29 -9.56 4.76 -3.57
C GLU A 29 -10.66 4.01 -4.34
N ALA A 30 -10.64 2.67 -4.29
CA ALA A 30 -11.64 1.86 -4.96
C ALA A 30 -13.06 2.13 -4.44
N ARG A 31 -13.21 2.34 -3.12
CA ARG A 31 -14.50 2.68 -2.51
C ARG A 31 -14.97 4.08 -2.89
N GLN A 32 -14.05 5.05 -3.02
CA GLN A 32 -14.32 6.41 -3.48
C GLN A 32 -14.76 6.43 -4.95
N ALA A 33 -14.26 5.50 -5.76
CA ALA A 33 -14.73 5.26 -7.14
C ALA A 33 -16.10 4.56 -7.22
N GLY A 34 -16.77 4.30 -6.09
CA GLY A 34 -18.10 3.68 -6.04
C GLY A 34 -18.11 2.16 -6.10
N LEU A 35 -16.94 1.50 -6.08
CA LEU A 35 -16.82 0.04 -6.17
C LEU A 35 -17.11 -0.63 -4.82
N ARG A 36 -17.65 -1.84 -4.88
CA ARG A 36 -17.84 -2.72 -3.73
C ARG A 36 -16.54 -3.47 -3.44
N VAL A 37 -15.88 -3.10 -2.35
CA VAL A 37 -14.54 -3.59 -1.99
C VAL A 37 -14.59 -4.58 -0.82
N ALA A 38 -13.89 -5.71 -0.94
CA ALA A 38 -13.57 -6.59 0.18
C ALA A 38 -12.11 -6.38 0.62
N ILE A 39 -11.86 -6.35 1.92
CA ILE A 39 -10.51 -6.35 2.51
C ILE A 39 -10.36 -7.65 3.29
N ILE A 40 -9.32 -8.41 2.99
CA ILE A 40 -9.01 -9.66 3.68
C ILE A 40 -7.65 -9.52 4.34
N CYS A 41 -7.55 -9.81 5.63
CA CYS A 41 -6.29 -9.85 6.34
C CYS A 41 -6.17 -11.11 7.20
N LYS A 42 -4.95 -11.65 7.29
CA LYS A 42 -4.64 -12.84 8.09
C LYS A 42 -4.67 -12.55 9.59
N SER A 43 -4.21 -11.37 9.98
CA SER A 43 -4.03 -10.96 11.38
C SER A 43 -5.11 -9.99 11.82
N LEU A 44 -5.12 -9.67 13.11
CA LEU A 44 -5.97 -8.64 13.69
C LEU A 44 -5.85 -7.33 12.91
N PHE A 45 -7.00 -6.73 12.58
CA PHE A 45 -7.06 -5.44 11.90
C PHE A 45 -6.29 -4.37 12.67
N GLY A 46 -5.51 -3.55 11.97
CA GLY A 46 -4.63 -2.55 12.60
C GLY A 46 -3.32 -3.08 13.17
N LYS A 47 -3.03 -4.39 13.06
CA LYS A 47 -1.73 -5.00 13.44
C LYS A 47 -0.84 -5.34 12.24
N ALA A 48 -1.05 -4.70 11.10
CA ALA A 48 -0.12 -4.83 9.97
C ALA A 48 1.23 -4.17 10.32
N HIS A 49 2.34 -4.69 9.80
CA HIS A 49 3.69 -4.19 10.10
C HIS A 49 3.90 -2.70 9.80
N THR A 50 3.05 -2.07 8.97
CA THR A 50 3.03 -0.61 8.79
C THR A 50 2.93 0.15 10.13
N VAL A 51 2.31 -0.43 11.17
CA VAL A 51 2.20 0.18 12.51
C VAL A 51 3.57 0.34 13.21
N MET A 52 4.59 -0.40 12.79
CA MET A 52 5.93 -0.36 13.38
C MET A 52 6.88 0.63 12.67
N ALA A 53 6.39 1.40 11.70
CA ALA A 53 7.21 2.40 11.01
C ALA A 53 7.41 3.66 11.88
N GLU A 54 8.66 4.10 12.06
CA GLU A 54 9.00 5.21 12.97
C GLU A 54 9.54 6.46 12.24
N GLY A 55 10.43 6.29 11.25
CA GLY A 55 11.16 7.41 10.65
C GLY A 55 10.32 8.39 9.80
N GLY A 56 9.12 7.97 9.37
CA GLY A 56 8.23 8.77 8.53
C GLY A 56 8.21 8.37 7.06
N ALA A 57 7.64 9.23 6.22
CA ALA A 57 7.54 9.05 4.77
C ALA A 57 8.25 10.19 4.05
N ALA A 58 9.24 9.86 3.21
CA ALA A 58 10.00 10.85 2.48
C ALA A 58 9.14 11.49 1.36
N ALA A 59 9.09 12.81 1.32
CA ALA A 59 8.36 13.58 0.32
C ALA A 59 9.10 14.89 0.01
N ALA A 60 9.18 15.26 -1.26
CA ALA A 60 9.84 16.49 -1.72
C ALA A 60 8.93 17.71 -1.52
N MET A 61 8.73 18.09 -0.25
CA MET A 61 7.78 19.13 0.15
C MET A 61 8.39 20.54 0.16
N GLY A 62 9.73 20.67 0.15
CA GLY A 62 10.38 21.99 0.21
C GLY A 62 10.28 22.72 1.55
N ASN A 63 9.63 22.14 2.56
CA ASN A 63 9.32 22.84 3.83
C ASN A 63 10.54 23.27 4.66
N VAL A 64 11.63 22.49 4.60
CA VAL A 64 12.85 22.71 5.43
C VAL A 64 14.05 23.13 4.57
N ASN A 65 14.02 22.81 3.28
CA ASN A 65 15.08 23.11 2.34
C ASN A 65 14.45 23.57 1.03
N ASP A 66 14.66 24.83 0.67
CA ASP A 66 14.12 25.43 -0.55
C ASP A 66 14.69 24.79 -1.83
N ASN A 67 15.82 24.09 -1.73
CA ASN A 67 16.41 23.34 -2.84
C ASN A 67 15.86 21.90 -2.97
N ASP A 68 14.94 21.48 -2.10
CA ASP A 68 14.28 20.19 -2.20
C ASP A 68 13.27 20.19 -3.37
N GLY A 69 13.20 19.07 -4.08
CA GLY A 69 12.35 18.94 -5.25
C GLY A 69 12.32 17.52 -5.79
N TRP A 70 11.26 17.19 -6.52
CA TRP A 70 11.02 15.81 -6.98
C TRP A 70 12.18 15.25 -7.82
N LYS A 71 12.90 16.09 -8.57
CA LYS A 71 14.07 15.69 -9.36
C LYS A 71 15.22 15.22 -8.47
N VAL A 72 15.44 15.90 -7.35
CA VAL A 72 16.44 15.52 -6.35
C VAL A 72 16.05 14.19 -5.73
N HIS A 73 14.81 14.08 -5.26
CA HIS A 73 14.27 12.85 -4.69
C HIS A 73 14.38 11.66 -5.66
N PHE A 74 13.97 11.83 -6.92
CA PHE A 74 14.08 10.80 -7.96
C PHE A 74 15.54 10.37 -8.20
N ARG A 75 16.46 11.32 -8.34
CA ARG A 75 17.90 11.04 -8.51
C ARG A 75 18.44 10.22 -7.34
N ASP A 76 18.05 10.58 -6.12
CA ASP A 76 18.53 9.94 -4.91
C ASP A 76 17.93 8.53 -4.75
N THR A 77 16.66 8.32 -5.13
CA THR A 77 16.06 6.97 -5.24
C THR A 77 16.80 6.10 -6.27
N MET A 78 17.10 6.64 -7.45
CA MET A 78 17.83 5.92 -8.51
C MET A 78 19.24 5.52 -8.07
N ARG A 79 19.97 6.45 -7.45
CA ARG A 79 21.30 6.18 -6.89
C ARG A 79 21.25 5.17 -5.75
N GLY A 80 20.29 5.30 -4.83
CA GLY A 80 20.10 4.37 -3.70
C GLY A 80 19.82 2.94 -4.14
N GLY A 81 19.03 2.77 -5.21
CA GLY A 81 18.78 1.47 -5.83
C GLY A 81 19.89 0.98 -6.77
N LYS A 82 21.07 1.62 -6.75
CA LYS A 82 22.22 1.29 -7.61
C LYS A 82 21.87 1.25 -9.11
N PHE A 83 20.90 2.05 -9.53
CA PHE A 83 20.36 2.08 -10.89
C PHE A 83 19.77 0.75 -11.40
N LEU A 84 19.41 -0.16 -10.49
CA LEU A 84 18.68 -1.39 -10.83
C LEU A 84 17.15 -1.20 -10.74
N ASN A 85 16.69 -0.03 -10.28
CA ASN A 85 15.28 0.28 -10.22
C ASN A 85 14.67 0.36 -11.63
N ASN A 86 13.41 -0.06 -11.74
CA ASN A 86 12.64 0.30 -12.93
C ASN A 86 12.13 1.74 -12.81
N TRP A 87 12.46 2.57 -13.79
CA TRP A 87 12.07 3.99 -13.82
C TRP A 87 11.06 4.32 -14.93
N ARG A 88 10.65 3.32 -15.73
CA ARG A 88 9.69 3.43 -16.83
C ARG A 88 8.72 2.25 -16.85
#